data_AF-A0A699YS73-F1
#
_entry.id   AF-A0A699YS73-F1
#
_cell.length_a   1.000
_cell.length_b   1.000
_cell.length_c   1.000
_cell.angle_alpha   90.00
_cell.angle_beta   90.00
_cell.angle_gamma   90.00
#
_symmetry.space_group_name_H-M   'P 1'
#
loop_
_entity.id
_entity.type
_entity.pdbx_description
1 polymer ?
#
loop_
_entity_poly.entity_id
_entity_poly.type
_entity_poly.pdbx_seq_one_letter_code
_entity_poly.pdbx_strand_id
1 'polypeptide(L)'
;PHPDFRLWLTTEPTDRFPLGVLQRSLKVVTEPPNGLKLNMRQSYGKITEEVLQECPHMAFRPLVYVLGFFHAVVQERRKYGKLGWNVSYDFNETDHRISMALISTYLTKAYDNQDEYIPWGTLRYLIGEAMYGGRVSDSFDRRILTTYLDEYLGDFLFDTFQPFHFYQSKDCDIIIPQAGHRDVYCSDLQ
;
A
#
# COMPACT_ATOMS: atom_id res chain seq x y z
N PRO A 1 2.57 39.16 -16.84
CA PRO A 1 2.98 37.77 -17.16
C PRO A 1 2.10 37.20 -18.28
N HIS A 2 2.60 36.20 -19.00
CA HIS A 2 1.84 35.48 -20.03
C HIS A 2 0.58 34.84 -19.40
N PRO A 3 -0.60 34.86 -20.05
CA PRO A 3 -1.83 34.30 -19.49
C PRO A 3 -1.72 32.81 -19.08
N ASP A 4 -0.87 32.04 -19.77
CA ASP A 4 -0.65 30.62 -19.46
C ASP A 4 0.45 30.36 -18.43
N PHE A 5 1.10 31.39 -17.90
CA PHE A 5 2.13 31.19 -16.88
C PHE A 5 1.51 30.63 -15.58
N ARG A 6 2.11 29.57 -15.03
CA ARG A 6 1.77 28.99 -13.73
C ARG A 6 3.07 28.80 -12.92
N LEU A 7 3.03 29.17 -11.65
CA LEU A 7 4.11 28.94 -10.69
C LEU A 7 3.63 27.95 -9.63
N TRP A 8 4.32 26.82 -9.52
CA TRP A 8 4.06 25.79 -8.51
C TRP A 8 5.18 25.84 -7.45
N LEU A 9 4.79 25.90 -6.18
CA LEU A 9 5.70 25.92 -5.04
C LEU A 9 5.31 24.79 -4.08
N THR A 10 6.26 23.94 -3.72
CA THR A 10 6.08 22.87 -2.72
C THR A 10 6.92 23.21 -1.50
N THR A 11 6.30 23.22 -0.31
CA THR A 11 6.96 23.56 0.94
C THR A 11 6.30 22.82 2.11
N GLU A 12 7.09 22.47 3.12
CA GLU A 12 6.56 22.02 4.40
C GLU A 12 6.04 23.24 5.21
N PRO A 13 5.06 23.05 6.11
CA PRO A 13 4.61 24.12 7.00
C PRO A 13 5.78 24.73 7.78
N THR A 14 6.02 26.03 7.63
CA THR A 14 7.07 26.73 8.36
C THR A 14 6.71 28.18 8.63
N ASP A 15 6.98 28.62 9.86
CA ASP A 15 6.75 30.02 10.29
C ASP A 15 7.69 31.02 9.59
N ARG A 16 8.71 30.52 8.89
CA ARG A 16 9.65 31.33 8.12
C ARG A 16 9.20 31.60 6.68
N PHE A 17 8.09 31.01 6.23
CA PHE A 17 7.62 31.20 4.88
C PHE A 17 7.09 32.63 4.68
N PRO A 18 7.49 33.36 3.62
CA PRO A 18 7.09 34.75 3.44
C PRO A 18 5.57 34.93 3.37
N LEU A 19 5.01 35.67 4.34
CA LEU A 19 3.57 35.93 4.43
C LEU A 19 2.99 36.55 3.15
N GLY A 20 3.73 37.44 2.49
CA GLY A 20 3.30 38.10 1.26
C GLY A 20 3.14 37.14 0.08
N VAL A 21 3.94 36.07 0.01
CA VAL A 21 3.77 35.00 -0.98
C VAL A 21 2.55 34.17 -0.60
N LEU A 22 2.46 33.76 0.67
CA LEU A 22 1.34 32.96 1.18
C LEU A 22 -0.02 33.64 0.93
N GLN A 23 -0.13 34.95 1.15
CA GLN A 23 -1.36 35.71 0.92
C GLN A 23 -1.75 35.79 -0.57
N ARG A 24 -0.78 35.67 -1.49
CA ARG A 24 -0.98 35.80 -2.94
C ARG A 24 -1.00 34.46 -3.68
N SER A 25 -0.94 33.34 -2.96
CA SER A 25 -0.94 31.99 -3.53
C SER A 25 -2.24 31.25 -3.22
N LEU A 26 -2.66 30.38 -4.15
CA LEU A 26 -3.63 29.33 -3.86
C LEU A 26 -2.93 28.25 -3.04
N LYS A 27 -3.46 27.94 -1.84
CA LYS A 27 -2.87 26.96 -0.93
C LYS A 27 -3.59 25.63 -1.12
N VAL A 28 -2.83 24.58 -1.38
CA VAL A 28 -3.32 23.22 -1.41
C VAL A 28 -2.50 22.45 -0.38
N VAL A 29 -3.19 21.83 0.57
CA VAL A 29 -2.56 20.97 1.58
C VAL A 29 -2.80 19.52 1.15
N THR A 30 -1.72 18.77 0.96
CA THR A 30 -1.80 17.33 0.72
C THR A 30 -1.64 16.61 2.05
N GLU A 31 -2.76 16.36 2.73
CA GLU A 31 -2.76 15.49 3.91
C GLU A 31 -2.85 14.02 3.47
N PRO A 32 -2.20 13.09 4.19
CA PRO A 32 -2.48 11.67 3.99
C PRO A 32 -3.98 11.41 4.20
N PRO A 33 -4.60 10.55 3.39
CA PRO A 33 -6.01 10.22 3.52
C PRO A 33 -6.35 9.79 4.94
N ASN A 34 -7.51 10.22 5.45
CA ASN A 34 -7.94 9.92 6.80
C ASN A 34 -8.73 8.62 6.87
N GLY A 35 -8.06 7.55 7.29
CA GLY A 35 -8.67 6.25 7.51
C GLY A 35 -8.27 5.24 6.45
N LEU A 36 -8.27 3.97 6.86
CA LEU A 36 -7.74 2.85 6.10
C LEU A 36 -8.40 2.71 4.71
N LYS A 37 -9.73 2.82 4.62
CA LYS A 37 -10.48 2.74 3.35
C LYS A 37 -10.11 3.84 2.37
N LEU A 38 -9.99 5.09 2.84
CA LEU A 38 -9.62 6.22 1.99
C LEU A 38 -8.17 6.09 1.50
N ASN A 39 -7.28 5.58 2.36
CA ASN A 39 -5.90 5.30 1.99
C ASN A 39 -5.82 4.21 0.91
N MET A 40 -6.53 3.11 1.13
CA MET A 40 -6.68 2.05 0.14
C MET A 40 -7.23 2.58 -1.19
N ARG A 41 -8.29 3.38 -1.15
CA ARG A 41 -8.90 3.96 -2.34
C ARG A 41 -7.94 4.86 -3.10
N GLN A 42 -7.12 5.66 -2.41
CA GLN A 42 -6.14 6.51 -3.06
C GLN A 42 -5.03 5.70 -3.73
N SER A 43 -4.52 4.67 -3.05
CA SER A 43 -3.43 3.82 -3.57
C SER A 43 -3.92 2.93 -4.71
N TYR A 44 -5.02 2.21 -4.50
CA TYR A 44 -5.63 1.30 -5.48
C TYR A 44 -6.28 2.06 -6.65
N GLY A 45 -6.80 3.27 -6.41
CA GLY A 45 -7.39 4.14 -7.43
C GLY A 45 -6.41 4.57 -8.53
N LYS A 46 -5.10 4.44 -8.30
CA LYS A 46 -4.05 4.72 -9.29
C LYS A 46 -3.68 3.50 -10.15
N ILE A 47 -4.08 2.30 -9.73
CA ILE A 47 -3.80 1.06 -10.44
C ILE A 47 -4.84 0.91 -11.55
N THR A 48 -4.40 0.73 -12.79
CA THR A 48 -5.28 0.54 -13.95
C THR A 48 -5.55 -0.95 -14.19
N GLU A 49 -6.59 -1.25 -14.97
CA GLU A 49 -6.90 -2.64 -15.33
C GLU A 49 -5.78 -3.28 -16.16
N GLU A 50 -5.08 -2.50 -16.99
CA GLU A 50 -3.94 -2.97 -17.78
C GLU A 50 -2.82 -3.48 -16.88
N VAL A 51 -2.51 -2.74 -15.79
CA VAL A 51 -1.52 -3.17 -14.79
C VAL A 51 -1.92 -4.48 -14.13
N LEU A 52 -3.22 -4.66 -13.82
CA LEU A 52 -3.76 -5.90 -13.24
C LEU A 52 -3.75 -7.09 -14.23
N GLN A 53 -3.49 -6.86 -15.52
CA GLN A 53 -3.38 -7.88 -16.56
C GLN A 53 -1.92 -8.23 -16.91
N GLU A 54 -0.93 -7.48 -16.42
CA GLU A 54 0.49 -7.71 -16.71
C GLU A 54 1.02 -9.05 -16.19
N CYS A 55 0.40 -9.59 -15.13
CA CYS A 55 0.78 -10.88 -14.55
C CYS A 55 -0.33 -11.92 -14.80
N PRO A 56 -0.01 -13.06 -15.45
CA PRO A 56 -0.98 -14.11 -15.75
C PRO A 56 -1.35 -14.96 -14.52
N HIS A 57 -0.58 -14.86 -13.43
CA HIS A 57 -0.77 -15.69 -12.25
C HIS A 57 -2.05 -15.29 -11.48
N MET A 58 -2.91 -16.26 -11.17
CA MET A 58 -4.22 -16.01 -10.51
C MET A 58 -4.11 -15.26 -9.17
N ALA A 59 -3.01 -15.49 -8.43
CA ALA A 59 -2.74 -14.83 -7.15
C ALA A 59 -2.40 -13.34 -7.27
N PHE A 60 -2.08 -12.82 -8.46
CA PHE A 60 -1.60 -11.45 -8.60
C PHE A 60 -2.62 -10.42 -8.15
N ARG A 61 -3.86 -10.46 -8.67
CA ARG A 61 -4.87 -9.46 -8.33
C ARG A 61 -5.23 -9.44 -6.83
N PRO A 62 -5.47 -10.60 -6.17
CA PRO A 62 -5.62 -10.65 -4.71
C PRO A 62 -4.42 -10.06 -3.98
N LEU A 63 -3.20 -10.37 -4.41
CA LEU A 63 -1.98 -9.89 -3.77
C LEU A 63 -1.72 -8.39 -3.96
N VAL A 64 -2.17 -7.80 -5.07
CA VAL A 64 -2.15 -6.34 -5.24
C VAL A 64 -3.07 -5.67 -4.21
N TYR A 65 -4.26 -6.23 -3.97
CA TYR A 65 -5.17 -5.72 -2.94
C TYR A 65 -4.57 -5.88 -1.53
N VAL A 66 -4.03 -7.06 -1.21
CA VAL A 66 -3.36 -7.34 0.07
C VAL A 66 -2.17 -6.40 0.31
N LEU A 67 -1.34 -6.16 -0.72
CA LEU A 67 -0.23 -5.22 -0.65
C LEU A 67 -0.71 -3.78 -0.41
N GLY A 68 -1.79 -3.37 -1.08
CA GLY A 68 -2.44 -2.10 -0.83
C GLY A 68 -2.88 -1.98 0.63
N PHE A 69 -3.50 -3.04 1.17
CA PHE A 69 -3.98 -3.07 2.55
C PHE A 69 -2.84 -2.95 3.54
N PHE A 70 -1.77 -3.73 3.33
CA PHE A 70 -0.54 -3.62 4.08
C PHE A 70 0.03 -2.20 4.05
N HIS A 71 0.13 -1.59 2.86
CA HIS A 71 0.64 -0.22 2.69
C HIS A 71 -0.19 0.80 3.47
N ALA A 72 -1.51 0.69 3.39
CA ALA A 72 -2.43 1.56 4.12
C ALA A 72 -2.28 1.37 5.64
N VAL A 73 -2.17 0.14 6.14
CA VAL A 73 -1.95 -0.15 7.56
C VAL A 73 -0.66 0.49 8.07
N VAL A 74 0.47 0.29 7.39
CA VAL A 74 1.77 0.82 7.86
C VAL A 74 1.80 2.36 7.85
N GLN A 75 1.10 3.00 6.91
CA GLN A 75 0.93 4.45 6.88
C GLN A 75 0.01 4.94 8.00
N GLU A 76 -1.17 4.35 8.19
CA GLU A 76 -2.12 4.77 9.22
C GLU A 76 -1.56 4.58 10.64
N ARG A 77 -0.70 3.57 10.85
CA ARG A 77 -0.01 3.37 12.13
C ARG A 77 0.76 4.61 12.60
N ARG A 78 1.33 5.39 11.67
CA ARG A 78 2.06 6.64 11.99
C ARG A 78 1.20 7.64 12.78
N LYS A 79 -0.13 7.61 12.63
CA LYS A 79 -1.06 8.51 13.33
C LYS A 79 -1.13 8.26 14.83
N TYR A 80 -0.74 7.07 15.29
CA TYR A 80 -0.76 6.70 16.72
C TYR A 80 0.56 6.99 17.43
N GLY A 81 1.45 7.78 16.81
CA GLY A 81 2.73 8.16 17.37
C GLY A 81 3.55 6.94 17.79
N LYS A 82 4.10 6.96 19.01
CA LYS A 82 4.95 5.89 19.56
C LYS A 82 4.24 4.56 19.79
N LEU A 83 2.90 4.52 19.81
CA LEU A 83 2.14 3.27 19.86
C LEU A 83 2.06 2.60 18.48
N GLY A 84 2.18 3.39 17.41
CA GLY A 84 2.22 2.88 16.04
C GLY A 84 3.63 2.49 15.61
N TRP A 85 4.57 3.43 15.74
CA TRP A 85 5.99 3.25 15.41
C TRP A 85 6.86 4.01 16.42
N ASN A 86 7.96 3.40 16.87
CA ASN A 86 8.93 4.07 17.71
C ASN A 86 9.57 5.27 16.99
N VAL A 87 9.83 5.12 15.68
CA VAL A 87 10.34 6.18 14.80
C VAL A 87 9.33 6.47 13.69
N SER A 88 9.14 7.76 13.37
CA SER A 88 8.24 8.15 12.29
C SER A 88 8.86 7.88 10.92
N TYR A 89 8.48 6.76 10.30
CA TYR A 89 8.88 6.41 8.94
C TYR A 89 7.98 7.04 7.88
N ASP A 90 8.57 7.39 6.74
CA ASP A 90 7.86 7.94 5.59
C ASP A 90 7.66 6.85 4.54
N PHE A 91 6.66 5.98 4.70
CA PHE A 91 6.29 5.00 3.67
C PHE A 91 5.55 5.70 2.54
N ASN A 92 6.03 5.55 1.30
CA ASN A 92 5.53 6.30 0.17
C ASN A 92 5.17 5.42 -1.02
N GLU A 93 4.58 6.05 -2.05
CA GLU A 93 4.06 5.37 -3.23
C GLU A 93 5.11 4.56 -4.00
N THR A 94 6.39 4.97 -3.94
CA THR A 94 7.48 4.23 -4.59
C THR A 94 7.66 2.85 -3.95
N ASP A 95 7.53 2.75 -2.62
CA ASP A 95 7.64 1.47 -1.91
C ASP A 95 6.54 0.51 -2.36
N HIS A 96 5.30 1.02 -2.45
CA HIS A 96 4.14 0.26 -2.92
C HIS A 96 4.31 -0.18 -4.37
N ARG A 97 4.65 0.73 -5.28
CA ARG A 97 4.79 0.45 -6.71
C ARG A 97 5.90 -0.57 -7.00
N ILE A 98 7.06 -0.44 -6.37
CA ILE A 98 8.17 -1.40 -6.57
C ILE A 98 7.80 -2.75 -5.95
N SER A 99 7.15 -2.79 -4.79
CA SER A 99 6.68 -4.04 -4.20
C SER A 99 5.68 -4.76 -5.10
N MET A 100 4.76 -4.03 -5.74
CA MET A 100 3.83 -4.59 -6.72
C MET A 100 4.56 -5.17 -7.95
N ALA A 101 5.58 -4.46 -8.46
CA ALA A 101 6.41 -4.94 -9.56
C ALA A 101 7.21 -6.21 -9.19
N LEU A 102 7.68 -6.30 -7.95
CA LEU A 102 8.34 -7.50 -7.43
C LEU A 102 7.36 -8.68 -7.36
N ILE A 103 6.15 -8.48 -6.84
CA ILE A 103 5.10 -9.51 -6.84
C ILE A 103 4.83 -9.98 -8.29
N SER A 104 4.59 -9.06 -9.22
CA SER A 104 4.38 -9.38 -10.64
C SER A 104 5.53 -10.22 -11.20
N THR A 105 6.77 -9.78 -10.98
CA THR A 105 7.97 -10.46 -11.49
C THR A 105 8.09 -11.90 -10.99
N TYR A 106 7.92 -12.12 -9.69
CA TYR A 106 8.10 -13.46 -9.11
C TYR A 106 6.92 -14.38 -9.35
N LEU A 107 5.69 -13.85 -9.44
CA LEU A 107 4.52 -14.64 -9.81
C LEU A 107 4.52 -15.01 -11.30
N THR A 108 4.95 -14.10 -12.19
CA THR A 108 5.12 -14.43 -13.62
C THR A 108 6.18 -15.51 -13.79
N LYS A 109 7.31 -15.40 -13.07
CA LYS A 109 8.33 -16.45 -13.07
C LYS A 109 7.79 -17.80 -12.58
N ALA A 110 6.99 -17.80 -11.51
CA ALA A 110 6.36 -19.02 -11.00
C ALA A 110 5.37 -19.62 -12.02
N TYR A 111 4.60 -18.76 -12.69
CA TYR A 111 3.68 -19.16 -13.76
C TYR A 111 4.43 -19.80 -14.95
N ASP A 112 5.48 -19.14 -15.44
CA ASP A 112 6.28 -19.60 -16.58
C ASP A 112 6.99 -20.93 -16.29
N ASN A 113 7.45 -21.12 -15.05
CA ASN A 113 8.09 -22.36 -14.60
C ASN A 113 7.10 -23.47 -14.22
N GLN A 114 5.79 -23.16 -14.17
CA GLN A 114 4.75 -24.06 -13.68
C GLN A 114 5.01 -24.52 -12.23
N ASP A 115 5.50 -23.60 -11.39
CA ASP A 115 5.73 -23.88 -9.98
C ASP A 115 4.39 -24.14 -9.27
N GLU A 116 4.33 -25.19 -8.43
CA GLU A 116 3.12 -25.57 -7.68
C GLU A 116 2.78 -24.56 -6.57
N TYR A 117 3.81 -23.91 -6.00
CA TYR A 117 3.68 -23.07 -4.80
C TYR A 117 4.10 -21.63 -5.07
N ILE A 118 3.37 -20.69 -4.44
CA ILE A 118 3.75 -19.28 -4.44
C ILE A 118 5.04 -19.11 -3.60
N PRO A 119 6.06 -18.39 -4.08
CA PRO A 119 7.33 -18.23 -3.38
C PRO A 119 7.24 -17.23 -2.21
N TRP A 120 6.43 -17.53 -1.20
CA TRP A 120 6.10 -16.63 -0.11
C TRP A 120 7.31 -16.11 0.66
N GLY A 121 8.30 -16.96 0.94
CA GLY A 121 9.52 -16.55 1.64
C GLY A 121 10.27 -15.45 0.88
N THR A 122 10.33 -15.58 -0.45
CA THR A 122 10.94 -14.58 -1.33
C THR A 122 10.12 -13.28 -1.34
N LEU A 123 8.79 -13.38 -1.48
CA LEU A 123 7.92 -12.20 -1.47
C LEU A 123 8.00 -11.43 -0.15
N ARG A 124 7.90 -12.12 1.00
CA ARG A 124 8.01 -11.50 2.32
C ARG A 124 9.38 -10.89 2.55
N TYR A 125 10.46 -11.55 2.14
CA TYR A 125 11.80 -10.99 2.25
C TYR A 125 11.96 -9.72 1.41
N LEU A 126 11.55 -9.74 0.14
CA LEU A 126 11.71 -8.59 -0.75
C LEU A 126 10.87 -7.40 -0.28
N ILE A 127 9.61 -7.63 0.11
CA ILE A 127 8.73 -6.56 0.56
C ILE A 127 9.15 -6.09 1.96
N GLY A 128 9.38 -7.01 2.89
CA GLY A 128 9.63 -6.71 4.29
C GLY A 128 11.04 -6.24 4.60
N GLU A 129 12.06 -6.92 4.08
CA GLU A 129 13.45 -6.61 4.40
C GLU A 129 14.04 -5.58 3.43
N ALA A 130 13.80 -5.76 2.12
CA ALA A 130 14.43 -4.92 1.10
C ALA A 130 13.66 -3.61 0.85
N MET A 131 12.34 -3.67 0.69
CA MET A 131 11.54 -2.49 0.36
C MET A 131 11.19 -1.66 1.59
N TYR A 132 10.30 -2.17 2.46
CA TYR A 132 9.83 -1.41 3.62
C TYR A 132 10.88 -1.41 4.75
N GLY A 133 11.58 -2.52 4.96
CA GLY A 133 12.62 -2.66 5.98
C GLY A 133 13.85 -1.79 5.74
N GLY A 134 14.08 -1.34 4.50
CA GLY A 134 15.11 -0.34 4.19
C GLY A 134 14.84 1.03 4.81
N ARG A 135 13.58 1.32 5.18
CA ARG A 135 13.20 2.55 5.90
C ARG A 135 13.22 2.38 7.41
N VAL A 136 13.06 1.15 7.89
CA VAL A 136 12.86 0.85 9.31
C VAL A 136 14.20 0.63 10.02
N SER A 137 14.56 1.59 10.86
CA SER A 137 15.82 1.62 11.61
C SER A 137 15.76 0.94 12.99
N ASP A 138 14.58 0.90 13.61
CA ASP A 138 14.39 0.32 14.95
C ASP A 138 14.04 -1.17 14.85
N SER A 139 14.61 -2.00 15.72
CA SER A 139 14.45 -3.46 15.65
C SER A 139 13.07 -3.92 16.09
N PHE A 140 12.40 -3.21 17.02
CA PHE A 140 11.04 -3.52 17.43
C PHE A 140 10.04 -3.12 16.35
N ASP A 141 10.25 -1.96 15.71
CA ASP A 141 9.49 -1.56 14.53
C ASP A 141 9.69 -2.56 13.38
N ARG A 142 10.92 -3.05 13.15
CA ARG A 142 11.17 -4.08 12.13
C ARG A 142 10.37 -5.36 12.41
N ARG A 143 10.32 -5.78 13.68
CA ARG A 143 9.50 -6.93 14.09
C ARG A 143 8.02 -6.72 13.78
N ILE A 144 7.47 -5.53 14.07
CA ILE A 144 6.07 -5.19 13.76
C ILE A 144 5.81 -5.29 12.26
N LEU A 145 6.71 -4.74 11.44
CA LEU A 145 6.61 -4.79 9.98
C LEU A 145 6.57 -6.24 9.47
N THR A 146 7.49 -7.09 9.95
CA THR A 146 7.54 -8.51 9.59
C THR A 146 6.28 -9.25 10.03
N THR A 147 5.78 -9.00 11.24
CA THR A 147 4.55 -9.62 11.75
C THR A 147 3.36 -9.34 10.83
N TYR A 148 3.18 -8.10 10.37
CA TYR A 148 2.10 -7.80 9.42
C TYR A 148 2.25 -8.53 8.09
N LEU A 149 3.47 -8.70 7.59
CA LEU A 149 3.69 -9.43 6.33
C LEU A 149 3.44 -10.93 6.49
N ASP A 150 3.84 -11.52 7.62
CA ASP A 150 3.55 -12.93 7.91
C ASP A 150 2.04 -13.17 8.08
N GLU A 151 1.32 -12.21 8.68
CA GLU A 151 -0.13 -12.29 8.88
C GLU A 151 -0.94 -12.03 7.60
N TYR A 152 -0.42 -11.25 6.66
CA TYR A 152 -1.14 -10.90 5.43
C TYR A 152 -0.72 -11.69 4.21
N LEU A 153 0.43 -12.36 4.19
CA LEU A 153 0.94 -13.09 3.02
C LEU A 153 1.16 -14.57 3.30
N GLY A 154 0.28 -15.41 2.77
CA GLY A 154 0.42 -16.87 2.82
C GLY A 154 -0.69 -17.60 2.06
N ASP A 155 -0.58 -18.93 1.99
CA ASP A 155 -1.53 -19.77 1.26
C ASP A 155 -2.96 -19.72 1.84
N PHE A 156 -3.10 -19.36 3.11
CA PHE A 156 -4.39 -19.16 3.77
C PHE A 156 -5.28 -18.12 3.07
N LEU A 157 -4.70 -17.21 2.27
CA LEU A 157 -5.46 -16.25 1.46
C LEU A 157 -6.37 -16.94 0.43
N PHE A 158 -6.06 -18.18 0.05
CA PHE A 158 -6.75 -18.95 -0.98
C PHE A 158 -7.54 -20.14 -0.43
N ASP A 159 -7.67 -20.25 0.91
CA ASP A 159 -8.49 -21.30 1.53
C ASP A 159 -9.99 -21.00 1.29
N THR A 160 -10.69 -21.98 0.69
CA THR A 160 -12.13 -21.88 0.39
C THR A 160 -13.01 -22.31 1.56
N PHE A 161 -12.47 -23.05 2.53
CA PHE A 161 -13.17 -23.49 3.73
C PHE A 161 -13.01 -22.51 4.89
N GLN A 162 -11.88 -21.81 4.95
CA GLN A 162 -11.61 -20.75 5.94
C GLN A 162 -11.21 -19.46 5.25
N PRO A 163 -12.19 -18.65 4.78
CA PRO A 163 -11.90 -17.37 4.14
C PRO A 163 -11.08 -16.47 5.05
N PHE A 164 -10.08 -15.80 4.48
CA PHE A 164 -9.25 -14.87 5.23
C PHE A 164 -9.98 -13.54 5.46
N HIS A 165 -9.95 -13.07 6.70
CA HIS A 165 -10.48 -11.78 7.12
C HIS A 165 -9.31 -10.95 7.68
N PHE A 166 -9.06 -9.77 7.10
CA PHE A 166 -8.12 -8.81 7.68
C PHE A 166 -8.62 -8.30 9.04
N TYR A 167 -9.93 -8.21 9.20
CA TYR A 167 -10.60 -7.85 10.44
C TYR A 167 -12.04 -8.33 10.41
N GLN A 168 -12.52 -8.92 11.51
CA GLN A 168 -13.91 -9.32 11.64
C GLN A 168 -14.47 -8.92 13.01
N SER A 169 -15.63 -8.27 12.98
CA SER A 169 -16.43 -7.87 14.13
C SER A 169 -17.92 -7.92 13.76
N LYS A 170 -18.81 -7.60 14.70
CA LYS A 170 -20.27 -7.58 14.43
C LYS A 170 -20.68 -6.53 13.39
N ASP A 171 -19.95 -5.41 13.34
CA ASP A 171 -20.34 -4.23 12.56
C ASP A 171 -19.41 -3.98 11.36
N CYS A 172 -18.31 -4.73 11.26
CA CYS A 172 -17.28 -4.52 10.25
C CYS A 172 -16.58 -5.83 9.94
N ASP A 173 -16.53 -6.16 8.65
CA ASP A 173 -15.79 -7.28 8.10
C ASP A 173 -14.96 -6.77 6.91
N ILE A 174 -13.64 -7.03 6.94
CA ILE A 174 -12.71 -6.62 5.90
C ILE A 174 -12.11 -7.89 5.30
N ILE A 175 -12.49 -8.18 4.06
CA ILE A 175 -12.08 -9.37 3.32
C ILE A 175 -11.39 -8.97 2.02
N ILE A 176 -10.77 -9.95 1.36
CA ILE A 176 -10.30 -9.77 -0.01
C ILE A 176 -11.51 -9.89 -0.94
N PRO A 177 -11.79 -8.89 -1.80
CA PRO A 177 -12.86 -9.00 -2.78
C PRO A 177 -12.65 -10.17 -3.73
N GLN A 178 -13.75 -10.72 -4.24
CA GLN A 178 -13.67 -11.81 -5.22
C GLN A 178 -12.86 -11.36 -6.44
N ALA A 179 -11.97 -12.24 -6.91
CA ALA A 179 -11.14 -11.95 -8.06
C ALA A 179 -12.00 -11.62 -9.30
N GLY A 180 -11.79 -10.42 -9.86
CA GLY A 180 -12.54 -9.93 -11.00
C GLY A 180 -11.91 -8.68 -11.61
N HIS A 181 -12.72 -7.92 -12.36
CA HIS A 181 -12.32 -6.61 -12.90
C HIS A 181 -11.94 -5.65 -11.77
N ARG A 182 -11.05 -4.69 -12.06
CA ARG A 182 -10.63 -3.63 -11.13
C ARG A 182 -11.80 -3.04 -10.32
N ASP A 183 -12.94 -2.82 -10.96
CA ASP A 183 -14.11 -2.18 -10.32
C ASP A 183 -14.65 -2.95 -9.11
N VAL A 184 -14.48 -4.27 -9.05
CA VAL A 184 -14.86 -5.11 -7.91
C VAL A 184 -14.04 -4.73 -6.66
N TYR A 185 -12.76 -4.46 -6.85
CA TYR A 185 -11.90 -4.01 -5.77
C TYR A 185 -12.16 -2.55 -5.40
N CYS A 186 -12.53 -1.71 -6.37
CA CYS A 186 -12.85 -0.31 -6.10
C CYS A 186 -14.19 -0.12 -5.38
N SER A 187 -15.19 -0.98 -5.63
CA SER A 187 -16.50 -0.90 -4.99
C SER A 187 -16.45 -1.27 -3.49
N ASP A 188 -15.60 -2.22 -3.12
CA ASP A 188 -15.34 -2.59 -1.71
C ASP A 188 -14.74 -1.43 -0.89
N LEU A 189 -14.03 -0.52 -1.58
CA LEU A 189 -13.39 0.66 -1.00
C LEU A 189 -14.28 1.92 -1.00
N GLN A 190 -15.57 1.79 -1.34
CA GLN A 190 -16.57 2.87 -1.22
C GLN A 190 -17.16 2.94 0.19
#